data_AF-A0AAW8KY83-F1
#
_entry.id   AF-A0AAW8KY83-F1
#
_cell.length_a   1.000
_cell.length_b   1.000
_cell.length_c   1.000
_cell.angle_alpha   90.00
_cell.angle_beta   90.00
_cell.angle_gamma   90.00
#
_symmetry.space_group_name_H-M   'P 1'
#
loop_
_entity.id
_entity.type
_entity.pdbx_description
1 polymer ?
#
loop_
_entity_poly.entity_id
_entity_poly.type
_entity_poly.pdbx_seq_one_letter_code
_entity_poly.pdbx_strand_id
1 'polypeptide(L)'
;VLLAAAEYQRMFPMLMTAAGTVKPARVVIMGVGVAGLQAIATAKRLGAIVEATDLRPTAKDQVESLGGKWLDVPMSEEEQQRAADAAK
;
A
#
# COMPACT_ATOMS: atom_id res chain seq x y z
N VAL A 1 -7.66 7.40 -2.30
CA VAL A 1 -6.49 8.04 -1.65
C VAL A 1 -6.77 9.47 -1.23
N LEU A 2 -7.16 10.37 -2.16
CA LEU A 2 -7.41 11.78 -1.81
C LEU A 2 -8.48 11.97 -0.75
N LEU A 3 -9.57 11.19 -0.80
CA LEU A 3 -10.60 11.19 0.25
C LEU A 3 -10.01 10.80 1.62
N ALA A 4 -9.20 9.73 1.66
CA ALA A 4 -8.51 9.34 2.89
C ALA A 4 -7.54 10.43 3.39
N ALA A 5 -6.87 11.15 2.48
CA ALA A 5 -6.01 12.28 2.86
C ALA A 5 -6.80 13.48 3.42
N ALA A 6 -8.03 13.70 2.96
CA ALA A 6 -8.91 14.75 3.47
C ALA A 6 -9.46 14.42 4.87
N GLU A 7 -9.74 13.14 5.15
CA GLU A 7 -10.24 12.68 6.45
C GLU A 7 -9.13 12.40 7.47
N TYR A 8 -7.90 12.15 7.00
CA TYR A 8 -6.79 11.81 7.88
C TYR A 8 -6.26 13.05 8.62
N GLN A 9 -6.21 12.98 9.95
CA GLN A 9 -5.85 14.10 10.82
C GLN A 9 -4.35 14.45 10.84
N ARG A 10 -3.53 13.83 9.98
CA ARG A 10 -2.09 14.09 9.88
C ARG A 10 -1.68 14.21 8.42
N MET A 11 -0.45 14.68 8.20
CA MET A 11 0.11 14.83 6.85
C MET A 11 0.66 13.50 6.33
N PHE A 12 0.53 13.30 5.01
CA PHE A 12 1.07 12.13 4.31
C PHE A 12 2.61 12.12 4.23
N PRO A 13 3.28 13.23 3.83
CA PRO A 13 4.73 13.22 3.70
C PRO A 13 5.43 13.38 5.05
N MET A 14 6.70 12.98 5.08
CA MET A 14 7.60 13.42 6.15
C MET A 14 7.90 14.90 5.96
N LEU A 15 7.74 15.68 7.04
CA LEU A 15 8.11 17.10 7.04
C LEU A 15 9.01 17.37 8.23
N MET A 16 10.15 18.01 7.96
CA MET A 16 10.97 18.62 9.00
C MET A 16 10.66 20.11 9.02
N THR A 17 10.06 20.57 10.10
CA THR A 17 9.64 21.97 10.28
C THR A 17 10.35 22.58 11.50
N ALA A 18 10.27 23.89 11.65
CA ALA A 18 10.79 24.57 12.84
C ALA A 18 10.11 24.11 14.14
N ALA A 19 8.85 23.65 14.08
CA ALA A 19 8.12 23.12 15.23
C ALA A 19 8.42 21.64 15.52
N GLY A 20 9.27 20.99 14.71
CA GLY A 20 9.64 19.59 14.84
C GLY A 20 9.33 18.76 13.59
N THR A 21 9.50 17.45 13.72
CA THR A 21 9.37 16.49 12.63
C THR A 21 8.03 15.78 12.64
N VAL A 22 7.31 15.85 11.52
CA VAL A 22 6.09 15.07 11.28
C VAL A 22 6.49 13.77 10.59
N LYS A 23 6.13 12.64 11.22
CA LYS A 23 6.33 11.31 10.63
C LYS A 23 5.40 11.13 9.42
N PRO A 24 5.85 10.45 8.35
CA PRO A 24 5.01 10.18 7.19
C PRO A 24 3.86 9.25 7.56
N ALA A 25 2.75 9.36 6.83
CA ALA A 25 1.64 8.42 6.95
C ALA A 25 2.07 7.02 6.46
N ARG A 26 1.54 5.99 7.11
CA ARG A 26 1.66 4.59 6.65
C ARG A 26 0.33 4.17 6.06
N VAL A 27 0.35 3.74 4.80
CA VAL A 27 -0.84 3.33 4.05
C VAL A 27 -0.68 1.88 3.66
N VAL A 28 -1.65 1.04 4.03
CA VAL A 28 -1.72 -0.36 3.61
C VAL A 28 -2.76 -0.47 2.50
N ILE A 29 -2.39 -1.10 1.39
CA ILE A 29 -3.28 -1.34 0.24
C ILE A 29 -3.47 -2.85 0.09
N MET A 30 -4.71 -3.30 0.22
CA MET A 30 -5.10 -4.71 0.06
C MET A 30 -5.75 -4.88 -1.31
N GLY A 31 -5.14 -5.71 -2.15
CA GLY A 31 -5.52 -5.89 -3.55
C GLY A 31 -4.83 -4.89 -4.47
N VAL A 32 -4.08 -5.43 -5.44
CA VAL A 32 -3.23 -4.73 -6.39
C VAL A 32 -3.72 -5.03 -7.81
N GLY A 33 -4.98 -4.64 -8.06
CA GLY A 33 -5.52 -4.47 -9.42
C GLY A 33 -5.20 -3.08 -9.96
N VAL A 34 -5.91 -2.64 -11.01
CA VAL A 34 -5.75 -1.29 -11.60
C VAL A 34 -5.96 -0.19 -10.54
N ALA A 35 -7.00 -0.31 -9.73
CA ALA A 35 -7.29 0.64 -8.65
C ALA A 35 -6.22 0.62 -7.55
N GLY A 36 -5.73 -0.57 -7.19
CA GLY A 36 -4.68 -0.74 -6.18
C GLY A 36 -3.35 -0.13 -6.63
N LEU A 37 -2.92 -0.38 -7.86
CA LEU A 37 -1.71 0.21 -8.44
C LEU A 37 -1.79 1.75 -8.49
N GLN A 38 -2.95 2.30 -8.90
CA GLN A 38 -3.16 3.75 -8.86
C GLN A 38 -3.16 4.31 -7.44
N ALA A 39 -3.72 3.58 -6.49
CA ALA A 39 -3.69 3.97 -5.09
C ALA A 39 -2.25 3.97 -4.55
N ILE A 40 -1.42 2.98 -4.88
CA ILE A 40 0.00 2.92 -4.50
C ILE A 40 0.73 4.14 -5.07
N ALA A 41 0.62 4.36 -6.39
CA ALA A 41 1.29 5.47 -7.05
C ALA A 41 0.88 6.83 -6.46
N THR A 42 -0.42 7.02 -6.20
CA THR A 42 -0.92 8.28 -5.63
C THR A 42 -0.44 8.48 -4.19
N ALA A 43 -0.53 7.46 -3.34
CA ALA A 43 -0.09 7.56 -1.94
C ALA A 43 1.43 7.78 -1.84
N LYS A 44 2.22 7.14 -2.71
CA LYS A 44 3.67 7.36 -2.82
C LYS A 44 4.01 8.77 -3.26
N ARG A 45 3.30 9.33 -4.25
CA ARG A 45 3.46 10.74 -4.68
C ARG A 45 3.13 11.75 -3.57
N LEU A 46 2.18 11.41 -2.70
CA LEU A 46 1.87 12.20 -1.50
C LEU A 46 2.91 12.05 -0.38
N GLY A 47 3.96 11.23 -0.56
CA GLY A 47 5.05 11.06 0.39
C GLY A 47 4.79 10.05 1.51
N ALA A 48 3.72 9.26 1.41
CA ALA A 48 3.44 8.21 2.37
C ALA A 48 4.38 7.01 2.21
N ILE A 49 4.57 6.27 3.31
CA ILE A 49 5.13 4.92 3.27
C ILE A 49 3.96 3.99 2.91
N VAL A 50 4.10 3.29 1.78
CA VAL A 50 3.04 2.41 1.27
C VAL A 50 3.50 0.96 1.38
N GLU A 51 2.67 0.15 2.01
CA GLU A 51 2.76 -1.30 2.05
C GLU A 51 1.55 -1.87 1.30
N ALA A 52 1.75 -2.93 0.52
CA ALA A 52 0.66 -3.53 -0.23
C ALA A 52 0.74 -5.05 -0.26
N THR A 53 -0.43 -5.69 -0.31
CA THR A 53 -0.59 -7.14 -0.38
C THR A 53 -1.64 -7.49 -1.43
N ASP A 54 -1.47 -8.62 -2.10
CA ASP A 54 -2.40 -9.21 -3.07
C ASP A 54 -2.34 -10.73 -2.93
N LEU A 55 -3.37 -11.43 -3.40
CA LEU A 55 -3.39 -12.89 -3.44
C LEU A 55 -2.43 -13.45 -4.49
N ARG A 56 -2.11 -12.67 -5.53
CA ARG A 56 -1.28 -13.08 -6.65
C ARG A 56 0.19 -12.73 -6.40
N PRO A 57 1.12 -13.69 -6.47
CA PRO A 57 2.54 -13.41 -6.33
C PRO A 57 3.09 -12.53 -7.47
N THR A 58 2.49 -12.56 -8.66
CA THR A 58 2.88 -11.73 -9.80
C THR A 58 2.66 -10.23 -9.57
N ALA A 59 1.78 -9.86 -8.64
CA ALA A 59 1.55 -8.45 -8.32
C ALA A 59 2.71 -7.82 -7.53
N LYS A 60 3.57 -8.64 -6.92
CA LYS A 60 4.70 -8.18 -6.10
C LYS A 60 5.64 -7.24 -6.87
N ASP A 61 6.07 -7.66 -8.06
CA ASP A 61 6.99 -6.87 -8.89
C ASP A 61 6.39 -5.51 -9.27
N GLN A 62 5.07 -5.46 -9.46
CA GLN A 62 4.35 -4.22 -9.79
C GLN A 62 4.27 -3.28 -8.58
N VAL A 63 4.04 -3.82 -7.37
CA VAL A 63 4.05 -3.03 -6.12
C VAL A 63 5.42 -2.41 -5.89
N GLU A 64 6.48 -3.22 -6.02
CA GLU A 64 7.85 -2.78 -5.79
C GLU A 64 8.30 -1.77 -6.86
N SER A 65 7.90 -1.96 -8.12
CA SER A 65 8.16 -1.00 -9.21
C SER A 65 7.56 0.39 -8.97
N LEU A 66 6.43 0.47 -8.26
CA LEU A 66 5.81 1.73 -7.86
C LEU A 66 6.37 2.29 -6.53
N GLY A 67 7.38 1.64 -5.94
CA GLY A 67 8.03 2.06 -4.70
C GLY A 67 7.24 1.73 -3.43
N GLY A 68 6.24 0.84 -3.53
CA GLY A 68 5.58 0.22 -2.38
C GLY A 68 6.43 -0.92 -1.81
N LYS A 69 6.14 -1.31 -0.57
CA LYS A 69 6.73 -2.50 0.06
C LYS A 69 5.73 -3.65 -0.01
N TRP A 70 6.18 -4.84 -0.41
CA TRP A 70 5.34 -6.03 -0.33
C TRP A 70 5.11 -6.41 1.12
N LEU A 71 3.84 -6.58 1.49
CA LEU A 71 3.43 -7.06 2.79
C LEU A 71 3.07 -8.54 2.66
N ASP A 72 3.95 -9.37 3.19
CA ASP A 72 3.71 -10.81 3.32
C ASP A 72 2.72 -11.05 4.46
N VAL A 73 1.60 -11.69 4.15
CA VAL A 73 0.55 -12.01 5.12
C VAL A 73 0.64 -13.52 5.34
N PRO A 74 0.94 -13.98 6.56
CA PRO A 74 0.97 -15.41 6.86
C PRO A 74 -0.41 -16.01 6.57
N MET A 75 -0.46 -16.97 5.65
CA MET A 75 -1.67 -17.70 5.28
C MET A 75 -1.48 -19.19 5.52
N SER A 76 -2.52 -19.85 6.02
CA SER A 76 -2.56 -21.32 6.06
C SER A 76 -2.60 -21.91 4.63
N GLU A 77 -2.21 -23.18 4.48
CA GLU A 77 -2.24 -23.86 3.17
C GLU A 77 -3.65 -23.85 2.55
N GLU A 78 -4.70 -23.96 3.35
CA GLU A 78 -6.09 -23.86 2.88
C GLU A 78 -6.42 -22.45 2.35
N GLU A 79 -5.96 -21.40 3.03
CA GLU A 79 -6.17 -20.02 2.60
C GLU A 79 -5.39 -19.69 1.34
N GLN A 80 -4.16 -20.21 1.21
CA GLN A 80 -3.36 -20.08 -0.01
C GLN A 80 -4.04 -20.77 -1.21
N GLN A 81 -4.60 -21.97 -1.00
CA GLN A 81 -5.31 -22.69 -2.05
C GLN A 81 -6.58 -21.93 -2.49
N ARG A 82 -7.39 -21.46 -1.53
CA ARG A 82 -8.57 -20.63 -1.85
C ARG A 82 -8.21 -19.32 -2.56
N ALA A 83 -7.09 -18.70 -2.16
CA ALA A 83 -6.58 -17.50 -2.80
C ALA A 83 -6.15 -17.76 -4.25
N ALA A 84 -5.49 -18.89 -4.51
CA ALA A 84 -5.09 -19.31 -5.85
C ALA A 84 -6.31 -19.60 -6.75
N ASP A 85 -7.35 -20.23 -6.18
CA ASP A 85 -8.59 -20.54 -6.91
C ASP A 85 -9.39 -19.27 -7.23
N ALA A 86 -9.40 -18.28 -6.33
CA ALA A 86 -10.06 -16.99 -6.54
C ALA A 86 -9.29 -16.05 -7.49
N ALA A 87 -8.01 -16.31 -7.73
CA ALA A 87 -7.13 -15.51 -8.58
C ALA A 87 -7.09 -15.95 -10.05
N LYS A 88 -7.72 -17.08 -10.39
CA LYS A 88 -7.98 -17.54 -11.77
C LYS A 88 -9.13 -16.77 -12.41
#